data_AF-A0A657AN48-F1
#
_entry.id   AF-A0A657AN48-F1
#
_cell.length_a   1.000
_cell.length_b   1.000
_cell.length_c   1.000
_cell.angle_alpha   90.00
_cell.angle_beta   90.00
_cell.angle_gamma   90.00
#
_symmetry.space_group_name_H-M   'P 1'
#
loop_
_entity.id
_entity.type
_entity.pdbx_description
1 polymer ?
#
loop_
_entity_poly.entity_id
_entity_poly.type
_entity_poly.pdbx_seq_one_letter_code
_entity_poly.pdbx_strand_id
1 'polypeptide(L)'
;MTKRQANKTKHDTANDKSELPSLSKQLLELHLKHELECFNSDRFIELCDSETEFLLKAVGEIHLNKFVSAKQIKQVIYENVVSSSIPGAIAEVAGEAADTLFTSKKHQETLLNQIISKKDFEEFIDKALELKEQRNKGIDKVIELPIYAELISGILYQAILRYIYESNLISKNIPGVSSMLKMGRNVVSKAAPKIGSGVEESVKSFIIDSLDFILDESKKFLEGSVSDEQLRDSAMELWEAIENKPMSEFQQVMDSLDLSEFI
;
A
#
# COMPACT_ATOMS: atom_id res chain seq x y z
N MET A 1 52.35 23.27 111.20
CA MET A 1 51.16 24.12 111.43
C MET A 1 50.41 24.25 110.11
N THR A 2 49.60 23.27 109.72
CA THR A 2 48.18 23.06 110.08
C THR A 2 47.26 24.16 109.54
N LYS A 3 46.64 23.93 108.37
CA LYS A 3 45.21 23.63 108.27
C LYS A 3 44.81 23.18 106.85
N ARG A 4 44.18 22.01 106.83
CA ARG A 4 43.35 21.42 105.77
C ARG A 4 42.17 22.32 105.41
N GLN A 5 41.76 22.25 104.13
CA GLN A 5 40.40 22.21 103.55
C GLN A 5 40.46 22.88 102.17
N ALA A 6 39.83 22.44 101.10
CA ALA A 6 39.08 21.23 100.81
C ALA A 6 39.10 21.06 99.29
N ASN A 7 39.16 19.80 98.89
CA ASN A 7 39.01 19.30 97.54
C ASN A 7 37.71 19.78 96.88
N LYS A 8 37.76 20.22 95.62
CA LYS A 8 36.68 20.02 94.64
C LYS A 8 37.24 20.13 93.22
N THR A 9 37.61 18.97 92.71
CA THR A 9 37.63 18.63 91.28
C THR A 9 36.35 19.11 90.61
N LYS A 10 36.48 19.82 89.48
CA LYS A 10 35.51 19.74 88.39
C LYS A 10 36.22 19.96 87.07
N HIS A 11 36.56 18.82 86.46
CA HIS A 11 36.50 18.65 85.01
C HIS A 11 35.18 19.25 84.51
N ASP A 12 35.23 20.21 83.60
CA ASP A 12 34.13 20.48 82.68
C ASP A 12 34.69 20.42 81.26
N THR A 13 34.82 19.17 80.79
CA THR A 13 34.68 18.82 79.38
C THR A 13 33.25 19.16 78.96
N ALA A 14 33.03 20.36 78.43
CA ALA A 14 31.74 20.73 77.86
C ALA A 14 31.93 21.75 76.72
N ASN A 15 32.62 21.34 75.66
CA ASN A 15 32.64 22.07 74.39
C ASN A 15 32.37 21.10 73.24
N ASP A 16 31.14 20.57 73.14
CA ASP A 16 30.72 19.78 71.98
C ASP A 16 29.18 19.65 71.80
N LYS A 17 28.38 20.66 72.19
CA LYS A 17 26.91 20.59 71.98
C LYS A 17 26.24 21.84 71.42
N SER A 18 26.96 22.95 71.21
CA SER A 18 26.37 24.17 70.61
C SER A 18 26.66 24.35 69.12
N GLU A 19 27.55 23.55 68.51
CA GLU A 19 27.87 23.67 67.08
C GLU A 19 26.90 22.90 66.17
N LEU A 20 26.34 21.77 66.64
CA LEU A 20 25.43 20.91 65.85
C LEU A 20 24.18 21.63 65.28
N PRO A 21 23.47 22.51 66.02
CA PRO A 21 22.32 23.23 65.49
C PRO A 21 22.68 24.32 64.46
N SER A 22 23.95 24.76 64.45
CA SER A 22 24.44 25.79 63.52
C SER A 22 24.98 25.18 62.23
N LEU A 23 25.71 24.06 62.34
CA LEU A 23 26.24 23.32 61.20
C LEU A 23 25.12 22.66 60.38
N SER A 24 24.11 22.08 61.05
CA SER A 24 22.94 21.53 60.38
C SER A 24 22.15 22.58 59.59
N LYS A 25 22.03 23.81 60.10
CA LYS A 25 21.42 24.93 59.37
C LYS A 25 22.25 25.37 58.18
N GLN A 26 23.57 25.44 58.33
CA GLN A 26 24.47 25.76 57.21
C GLN A 26 24.44 24.69 56.13
N LEU A 27 24.40 23.40 56.49
CA LEU A 27 24.25 22.30 55.53
C LEU A 27 22.89 22.36 54.82
N LEU A 28 21.82 22.68 55.54
CA LEU A 28 20.49 22.85 54.94
C LEU A 28 20.46 24.05 53.98
N GLU A 29 21.05 25.18 54.33
CA GLU A 29 21.15 26.35 53.46
C GLU A 29 22.00 26.07 52.21
N LEU A 30 23.12 25.36 52.37
CA LEU A 30 23.97 24.94 51.24
C LEU A 30 23.26 23.95 50.32
N HIS A 31 22.51 23.00 50.89
CA HIS A 31 21.71 22.06 50.11
C HIS A 31 20.57 22.78 49.38
N LEU A 32 19.85 23.68 50.06
CA LEU A 32 18.79 24.48 49.44
C LEU A 32 19.34 25.36 48.31
N LYS A 33 20.52 25.95 48.50
CA LYS A 33 21.21 26.70 47.45
C LYS A 33 21.59 25.82 46.26
N HIS A 34 22.12 24.62 46.52
CA HIS A 34 22.43 23.63 45.47
C HIS A 34 21.18 23.22 44.69
N GLU A 35 20.09 22.90 45.37
CA GLU A 35 18.82 22.53 44.72
C GLU A 35 18.27 23.68 43.88
N LEU A 36 18.30 24.91 44.38
CA LEU A 36 17.87 26.10 43.62
C LEU A 36 18.77 26.38 42.41
N GLU A 37 20.08 26.10 42.49
CA GLU A 37 21.00 26.16 41.35
C GLU A 37 20.78 25.02 40.35
N CYS A 38 20.24 23.89 40.81
CA CYS A 38 19.83 22.76 39.99
C CYS A 38 18.47 22.95 39.29
N PHE A 39 17.64 23.91 39.74
CA PHE A 39 16.40 24.33 39.07
C PHE A 39 16.70 25.16 37.80
N ASN A 40 17.38 24.54 36.85
CA ASN A 40 17.56 25.07 35.50
C ASN A 40 16.91 24.14 34.48
N SER A 41 16.43 24.72 33.38
CA SER A 41 15.68 23.98 32.36
C SER A 41 16.50 22.86 31.73
N ASP A 42 17.80 23.07 31.52
CA ASP A 42 18.68 22.11 30.86
C ASP A 42 18.88 20.84 31.70
N ARG A 43 19.17 20.98 33.00
CA ARG A 43 19.29 19.85 33.94
C ARG A 43 17.96 19.14 34.20
N PHE A 44 16.85 19.88 34.18
CA PHE A 44 15.53 19.26 34.28
C PHE A 44 15.24 18.38 33.06
N ILE A 45 15.60 18.85 31.85
CA ILE A 45 15.49 18.06 30.62
C ILE A 45 16.42 16.84 30.68
N GLU A 46 17.69 17.00 31.08
CA GLU A 46 18.62 15.88 31.25
C GLU A 46 18.11 14.82 32.24
N LEU A 47 17.50 15.26 33.35
CA LEU A 47 16.86 14.37 34.31
C LEU A 47 15.67 13.64 33.67
N CYS A 48 14.76 14.37 33.01
CA CYS A 48 13.61 13.78 32.32
C CYS A 48 14.03 12.75 31.27
N ASP A 49 15.06 13.04 30.48
CA ASP A 49 15.59 12.12 29.47
C ASP A 49 16.14 10.85 30.13
N SER A 50 16.96 11.00 31.17
CA SER A 50 17.54 9.86 31.89
C SER A 50 16.50 8.97 32.57
N GLU A 51 15.50 9.58 33.22
CA GLU A 51 14.40 8.88 33.89
C GLU A 51 13.48 8.22 32.87
N THR A 52 13.18 8.90 31.76
CA THR A 52 12.36 8.33 30.68
C THR A 52 13.06 7.14 30.02
N GLU A 53 14.35 7.24 29.74
CA GLU A 53 15.13 6.13 29.19
C GLU A 53 15.17 4.94 30.16
N PHE A 54 15.36 5.20 31.46
CA PHE A 54 15.30 4.18 32.49
C PHE A 54 13.93 3.50 32.56
N LEU A 55 12.85 4.28 32.59
CA LEU A 55 11.49 3.78 32.64
C LEU A 55 11.11 2.99 31.38
N LEU A 56 11.49 3.46 30.19
CA LEU A 56 11.25 2.75 28.94
C LEU A 56 11.99 1.41 28.89
N LYS A 57 13.24 1.37 29.35
CA LYS A 57 13.99 0.10 29.49
C LYS A 57 13.30 -0.85 30.46
N ALA A 58 12.89 -0.35 31.64
CA ALA A 58 12.21 -1.15 32.65
C ALA A 58 10.85 -1.68 32.15
N VAL A 59 10.07 -0.87 31.45
CA VAL A 59 8.78 -1.29 30.87
C VAL A 59 8.96 -2.31 29.75
N GLY A 60 10.04 -2.21 28.97
CA GLY A 60 10.39 -3.18 27.93
C GLY A 60 10.62 -4.61 28.45
N GLU A 61 10.98 -4.76 29.73
CA GLU A 61 11.14 -6.06 30.38
C GLU A 61 9.82 -6.65 30.91
N ILE A 62 8.75 -5.86 30.95
CA ILE A 62 7.47 -6.27 31.53
C ILE A 62 6.57 -6.84 30.41
N HIS A 63 6.14 -8.09 30.59
CA HIS A 63 5.18 -8.69 29.68
C HIS A 63 3.83 -7.95 29.69
N LEU A 64 3.33 -7.62 28.48
CA LEU A 64 2.06 -6.93 28.25
C LEU A 64 0.86 -7.58 28.97
N ASN A 65 0.90 -8.91 29.13
CA ASN A 65 -0.14 -9.70 29.80
C ASN A 65 -0.30 -9.37 31.30
N LYS A 66 0.65 -8.65 31.92
CA LYS A 66 0.53 -8.14 33.30
C LYS A 66 -0.36 -6.89 33.41
N PHE A 67 -0.51 -6.15 32.32
CA PHE A 67 -1.30 -4.90 32.29
C PHE A 67 -2.64 -5.09 31.60
N VAL A 68 -2.70 -5.93 30.56
CA VAL A 68 -3.90 -6.15 29.77
C VAL A 68 -4.12 -7.64 29.51
N SER A 69 -5.35 -8.10 29.68
CA SER A 69 -5.75 -9.46 29.32
C SER A 69 -5.99 -9.58 27.81
N ALA A 70 -5.80 -10.79 27.26
CA ALA A 70 -6.14 -11.08 25.88
C ALA A 70 -7.61 -10.76 25.54
N LYS A 71 -8.52 -10.87 26.52
CA LYS A 71 -9.92 -10.49 26.35
C LYS A 71 -10.08 -8.97 26.16
N GLN A 72 -9.38 -8.16 26.94
CA GLN A 72 -9.40 -6.70 26.79
C GLN A 72 -8.82 -6.27 25.43
N ILE A 73 -7.72 -6.89 24.98
CA ILE A 73 -7.16 -6.62 23.65
C ILE A 73 -8.19 -6.93 22.56
N LYS A 74 -8.81 -8.12 22.60
CA LYS A 74 -9.85 -8.51 21.63
C LYS A 74 -11.06 -7.58 21.67
N GLN A 75 -11.45 -7.12 22.85
CA GLN A 75 -12.57 -6.20 23.02
C GLN A 75 -12.26 -4.83 22.40
N VAL A 76 -11.06 -4.28 22.63
CA VAL A 76 -10.61 -3.02 22.02
C VAL A 76 -10.57 -3.12 20.50
N ILE A 77 -10.04 -4.23 19.96
CA ILE A 77 -10.04 -4.48 18.50
C ILE A 77 -11.48 -4.53 17.98
N TYR A 78 -12.37 -5.28 18.63
CA TYR A 78 -13.76 -5.39 18.21
C TYR A 78 -14.49 -4.04 18.26
N GLU A 79 -14.27 -3.25 19.32
CA GLU A 79 -14.88 -1.92 19.46
C GLU A 79 -14.35 -0.94 18.41
N ASN A 80 -13.04 -0.89 18.16
CA ASN A 80 -12.42 0.13 17.31
C ASN A 80 -12.35 -0.25 15.81
N VAL A 81 -12.29 -1.54 15.49
CA VAL A 81 -12.13 -2.03 14.11
C VAL A 81 -13.42 -2.61 13.55
N VAL A 82 -14.23 -3.28 14.39
CA VAL A 82 -15.43 -4.01 13.92
C VAL A 82 -16.71 -3.22 14.17
N SER A 83 -16.81 -2.53 15.32
CA SER A 83 -18.07 -1.91 15.76
C SER A 83 -18.13 -0.41 15.53
N SER A 84 -16.99 0.27 15.59
CA SER A 84 -16.95 1.71 15.36
C SER A 84 -16.90 1.99 13.87
N SER A 85 -17.87 2.77 13.38
CA SER A 85 -17.68 3.50 12.13
C SER A 85 -16.51 4.46 12.31
N ILE A 86 -15.58 4.52 11.35
CA ILE A 86 -14.49 5.51 11.37
C ILE A 86 -15.15 6.89 11.55
N PRO A 87 -14.91 7.58 12.69
CA PRO A 87 -15.46 8.91 12.89
C PRO A 87 -15.02 9.81 11.74
N GLY A 88 -15.91 10.64 11.22
CA GLY A 88 -15.60 11.51 10.07
C GLY A 88 -14.33 12.33 10.26
N ALA A 89 -14.05 12.76 11.49
CA ALA A 89 -12.82 13.47 11.84
C ALA A 89 -11.53 12.65 11.65
N ILE A 90 -11.56 11.33 11.83
CA ILE A 90 -10.39 10.45 11.58
C ILE A 90 -10.19 10.27 10.07
N ALA A 91 -11.28 10.10 9.31
CA ALA A 91 -11.22 10.03 7.86
C ALA A 91 -10.70 11.35 7.25
N GLU A 92 -11.15 12.49 7.78
CA GLU A 92 -10.68 13.82 7.38
C GLU A 92 -9.18 14.00 7.64
N VAL A 93 -8.70 13.63 8.84
CA VAL A 93 -7.26 13.68 9.17
C VAL A 93 -6.44 12.73 8.30
N ALA A 94 -6.96 11.52 8.03
CA ALA A 94 -6.31 10.58 7.12
C ALA A 94 -6.24 11.11 5.68
N GLY A 95 -7.32 11.74 5.22
CA GLY A 95 -7.38 12.40 3.91
C GLY A 95 -6.39 13.56 3.79
N GLU A 96 -6.35 14.46 4.78
CA GLU A 96 -5.41 15.59 4.79
C GLU A 96 -3.94 15.11 4.88
N ALA A 97 -3.67 14.07 5.68
CA ALA A 97 -2.34 13.47 5.77
C ALA A 97 -1.93 12.78 4.46
N ALA A 98 -2.86 12.08 3.80
CA ALA A 98 -2.63 11.48 2.50
C ALA A 98 -2.35 12.55 1.45
N ASP A 99 -3.21 13.56 1.33
CA ASP A 99 -3.04 14.67 0.39
C ASP A 99 -1.70 15.38 0.58
N THR A 100 -1.34 15.68 1.84
CA THR A 100 -0.04 16.28 2.18
C THR A 100 1.12 15.39 1.76
N LEU A 101 1.03 14.07 1.94
CA LEU A 101 2.07 13.13 1.53
C LEU A 101 2.19 13.04 0.01
N PHE A 102 1.08 12.83 -0.70
CA PHE A 102 1.04 12.66 -2.15
C PHE A 102 1.46 13.94 -2.88
N THR A 103 1.08 15.12 -2.39
CA THR A 103 1.48 16.40 -2.97
C THR A 103 2.89 16.84 -2.55
N SER A 104 3.52 16.16 -1.58
CA SER A 104 4.86 16.55 -1.13
C SER A 104 5.90 16.35 -2.24
N LYS A 105 6.74 17.36 -2.44
CA LYS A 105 7.85 17.31 -3.40
C LYS A 105 8.74 16.08 -3.21
N LYS A 106 9.01 15.73 -1.95
CA LYS A 106 9.85 14.57 -1.60
C LYS A 106 9.22 13.27 -2.10
N HIS A 107 7.93 13.07 -1.90
CA HIS A 107 7.25 11.88 -2.39
C HIS A 107 7.22 11.86 -3.93
N GLN A 108 6.87 12.98 -4.57
CA GLN A 108 6.84 13.08 -6.04
C GLN A 108 8.17 12.71 -6.71
N GLU A 109 9.30 13.12 -6.13
CA GLU A 109 10.64 12.82 -6.65
C GLU A 109 11.18 11.44 -6.22
N THR A 110 10.51 10.76 -5.27
CA THR A 110 10.94 9.43 -4.81
C THR A 110 10.75 8.40 -5.93
N LEU A 111 11.78 7.59 -6.19
CA LEU A 111 11.71 6.53 -7.18
C LEU A 111 11.00 5.30 -6.60
N LEU A 112 10.30 4.54 -7.44
CA LEU A 112 9.59 3.34 -6.98
C LEU A 112 10.53 2.34 -6.27
N ASN A 113 11.75 2.14 -6.80
CA ASN A 113 12.75 1.24 -6.20
C ASN A 113 13.28 1.69 -4.83
N GLN A 114 13.02 2.93 -4.42
CA GLN A 114 13.34 3.43 -3.08
C GLN A 114 12.24 3.10 -2.06
N ILE A 115 11.04 2.73 -2.53
CA ILE A 115 9.89 2.37 -1.70
C ILE A 115 9.75 0.84 -1.61
N ILE A 116 9.85 0.16 -2.75
CA ILE A 116 9.76 -1.29 -2.86
C ILE A 116 11.07 -1.76 -3.50
N SER A 117 11.79 -2.67 -2.84
CA SER A 117 13.02 -3.20 -3.45
C SER A 117 12.69 -4.23 -4.54
N LYS A 118 13.59 -4.40 -5.53
CA LYS A 118 13.47 -5.46 -6.54
C LYS A 118 13.28 -6.83 -5.90
N LYS A 119 13.97 -7.08 -4.78
CA LYS A 119 13.86 -8.32 -4.02
C LYS A 119 12.47 -8.50 -3.40
N ASP A 120 11.90 -7.46 -2.79
CA ASP A 120 10.56 -7.54 -2.20
C ASP A 120 9.50 -7.80 -3.29
N PHE A 121 9.67 -7.16 -4.46
CA PHE A 121 8.83 -7.40 -5.62
C PHE A 121 8.97 -8.85 -6.13
N GLU A 122 10.20 -9.36 -6.25
CA GLU A 122 10.48 -10.73 -6.67
C GLU A 122 9.86 -11.76 -5.71
N GLU A 123 10.05 -11.59 -4.39
CA GLU A 123 9.44 -12.45 -3.38
C GLU A 123 7.90 -12.40 -3.40
N PHE A 124 7.33 -11.21 -3.64
CA PHE A 124 5.89 -11.05 -3.82
C PHE A 124 5.37 -11.82 -5.04
N ILE A 125 6.05 -11.71 -6.18
CA ILE A 125 5.68 -12.41 -7.41
C ILE A 125 5.82 -13.92 -7.22
N ASP A 126 6.92 -14.40 -6.64
CA ASP A 126 7.11 -15.83 -6.36
C ASP A 126 5.98 -16.37 -5.47
N LYS A 127 5.59 -15.63 -4.43
CA LYS A 127 4.45 -16.00 -3.58
C LYS A 127 3.11 -15.93 -4.28
N ALA A 128 2.88 -14.93 -5.13
CA ALA A 128 1.66 -14.83 -5.93
C ALA A 128 1.53 -16.00 -6.92
N LEU A 129 2.64 -16.44 -7.52
CA LEU A 129 2.69 -17.55 -8.46
C LEU A 129 2.51 -18.93 -7.80
N GLU A 130 2.93 -19.09 -6.54
CA GLU A 130 2.65 -20.31 -5.75
C GLU A 130 1.12 -20.54 -5.58
N LEU A 131 0.31 -19.48 -5.60
CA LEU A 131 -1.14 -19.54 -5.40
C LEU A 131 -1.91 -19.93 -6.68
N LYS A 132 -1.54 -21.05 -7.31
CA LYS A 132 -2.14 -21.53 -8.58
C LYS A 132 -3.66 -21.61 -8.56
N GLU A 133 -4.25 -22.09 -7.47
CA GLU A 133 -5.70 -22.18 -7.34
C GLU A 133 -6.36 -20.80 -7.33
N GLN A 134 -5.76 -19.81 -6.67
CA GLN A 134 -6.28 -18.45 -6.64
C GLN A 134 -6.09 -17.74 -7.98
N ARG A 135 -4.96 -17.99 -8.66
CA ARG A 135 -4.73 -17.49 -10.01
C ARG A 135 -5.80 -18.00 -10.97
N ASN A 136 -6.06 -19.30 -10.99
CA ASN A 136 -7.07 -19.89 -11.89
C ASN A 136 -8.46 -19.33 -11.57
N LYS A 137 -8.83 -19.24 -10.28
CA LYS A 137 -10.08 -18.57 -9.86
C LYS A 137 -10.14 -17.09 -10.24
N GLY A 138 -9.00 -16.40 -10.27
CA GLY A 138 -8.90 -15.02 -10.71
C GLY A 138 -9.11 -14.89 -12.22
N ILE A 139 -8.45 -15.74 -13.01
CA ILE A 139 -8.63 -15.84 -14.47
C ILE A 139 -10.10 -16.11 -14.80
N ASP A 140 -10.73 -17.06 -14.09
CA ASP A 140 -12.15 -17.37 -14.23
C ASP A 140 -13.01 -16.12 -14.05
N LYS A 141 -12.81 -15.40 -12.95
CA LYS A 141 -13.55 -14.18 -12.66
C LYS A 141 -13.34 -13.10 -13.72
N VAL A 142 -12.12 -12.93 -14.23
CA VAL A 142 -11.82 -11.91 -15.26
C VAL A 142 -12.52 -12.25 -16.57
N ILE A 143 -12.48 -13.52 -16.99
CA ILE A 143 -13.10 -13.98 -18.24
C ILE A 143 -14.63 -13.90 -18.16
N GLU A 144 -15.20 -14.13 -16.98
CA GLU A 144 -16.64 -13.97 -16.72
C GLU A 144 -17.11 -12.50 -16.71
N LEU A 145 -16.20 -11.52 -16.69
CA LEU A 145 -16.60 -10.11 -16.72
C LEU A 145 -17.18 -9.74 -18.09
N PRO A 146 -18.34 -9.08 -18.16
CA PRO A 146 -18.93 -8.61 -19.42
C PRO A 146 -17.99 -7.75 -20.26
N ILE A 147 -17.17 -6.90 -19.60
CA ILE A 147 -16.21 -6.03 -20.29
C ILE A 147 -15.11 -6.82 -21.02
N TYR A 148 -14.73 -8.01 -20.53
CA TYR A 148 -13.75 -8.86 -21.18
C TYR A 148 -14.33 -9.47 -22.47
N ALA A 149 -15.59 -9.93 -22.40
CA ALA A 149 -16.32 -10.42 -23.57
C ALA A 149 -16.49 -9.33 -24.64
N GLU A 150 -16.81 -8.10 -24.22
CA GLU A 150 -16.88 -6.93 -25.11
C GLU A 150 -15.52 -6.62 -25.77
N LEU A 151 -14.43 -6.66 -24.99
CA LEU A 151 -13.07 -6.42 -25.49
C LEU A 151 -12.69 -7.43 -26.58
N ILE A 152 -12.82 -8.73 -26.29
CA ILE A 152 -12.49 -9.79 -27.26
C ILE A 152 -13.36 -9.68 -28.50
N SER A 153 -14.67 -9.49 -28.32
CA SER A 153 -15.61 -9.32 -29.42
C SER A 153 -15.23 -8.15 -30.33
N GLY A 154 -14.86 -7.01 -29.73
CA GLY A 154 -14.39 -5.82 -30.45
C GLY A 154 -13.09 -6.05 -31.22
N ILE A 155 -12.09 -6.66 -30.59
CA ILE A 155 -10.80 -6.98 -31.23
C ILE A 155 -11.00 -7.93 -32.41
N LEU A 156 -11.79 -9.00 -32.23
CA LEU A 156 -12.08 -9.97 -33.28
C LEU A 156 -12.87 -9.35 -34.43
N TYR A 157 -13.86 -8.51 -34.12
CA TYR A 157 -14.63 -7.79 -35.14
C TYR A 157 -13.70 -6.96 -36.03
N GLN A 158 -12.82 -6.16 -35.42
CA GLN A 158 -11.86 -5.35 -36.15
C GLN A 158 -10.85 -6.21 -36.93
N ALA A 159 -10.32 -7.28 -36.33
CA ALA A 159 -9.34 -8.16 -36.96
C ALA A 159 -9.92 -8.89 -38.19
N ILE A 160 -11.14 -9.42 -38.07
CA ILE A 160 -11.82 -10.13 -39.16
C ILE A 160 -12.18 -9.16 -40.28
N LEU A 161 -12.74 -7.98 -39.95
CA LEU A 161 -13.03 -6.97 -40.97
C LEU A 161 -11.75 -6.52 -41.68
N ARG A 162 -10.70 -6.21 -40.91
CA ARG A 162 -9.39 -5.84 -41.46
C ARG A 162 -8.87 -6.92 -42.39
N TYR A 163 -8.93 -8.19 -41.98
CA TYR A 163 -8.57 -9.31 -42.83
C TYR A 163 -9.38 -9.32 -44.12
N ILE A 164 -10.72 -9.26 -44.07
CA ILE A 164 -11.59 -9.30 -45.26
C ILE A 164 -11.30 -8.14 -46.22
N TYR A 165 -11.10 -6.92 -45.69
CA TYR A 165 -10.84 -5.72 -46.50
C TYR A 165 -9.42 -5.67 -47.06
N GLU A 166 -8.40 -5.94 -46.25
CA GLU A 166 -6.99 -5.92 -46.69
C GLU A 166 -6.65 -7.09 -47.61
N SER A 167 -7.25 -8.26 -47.40
CA SER A 167 -7.00 -9.45 -48.23
C SER A 167 -7.69 -9.40 -49.60
N ASN A 168 -8.51 -8.37 -49.89
CA ASN A 168 -9.23 -8.21 -51.16
C ASN A 168 -10.00 -9.49 -51.58
N LEU A 169 -10.47 -10.29 -50.63
CA LEU A 169 -11.13 -11.58 -50.90
C LEU A 169 -12.44 -11.42 -51.71
N ILE A 170 -13.05 -10.24 -51.67
CA ILE A 170 -14.23 -9.89 -52.48
C ILE A 170 -13.87 -9.73 -53.98
N SER A 171 -12.60 -9.53 -54.32
CA SER A 171 -12.12 -9.34 -55.70
C SER A 171 -11.49 -10.60 -56.33
N LYS A 172 -11.33 -11.70 -55.58
CA LYS A 172 -10.82 -12.95 -56.19
C LYS A 172 -11.95 -13.66 -56.94
N ASN A 173 -12.03 -13.34 -58.23
CA ASN A 173 -12.79 -14.03 -59.27
C ASN A 173 -12.82 -15.56 -59.06
N ILE A 174 -14.00 -16.11 -58.82
CA ILE A 174 -14.28 -17.54 -58.96
C ILE A 174 -14.13 -17.91 -60.45
N PRO A 175 -13.22 -18.83 -60.84
CA PRO A 175 -13.14 -19.32 -62.20
C PRO A 175 -14.41 -20.13 -62.52
N GLY A 176 -15.30 -19.59 -63.37
CA GLY A 176 -16.51 -20.30 -63.83
C GLY A 176 -17.81 -19.48 -63.92
N VAL A 177 -17.88 -18.25 -63.39
CA VAL A 177 -19.12 -17.44 -63.39
C VAL A 177 -19.19 -16.35 -64.47
N SER A 178 -18.26 -16.30 -65.43
CA SER A 178 -18.28 -15.31 -66.52
C SER A 178 -19.48 -15.40 -67.48
N SER A 179 -20.25 -16.50 -67.45
CA SER A 179 -21.37 -16.68 -68.38
C SER A 179 -22.72 -16.13 -67.88
N MET A 180 -22.87 -15.80 -66.59
CA MET A 180 -24.15 -15.31 -66.06
C MET A 180 -24.25 -13.77 -65.95
N LEU A 181 -23.12 -13.06 -66.09
CA LEU A 181 -23.07 -11.59 -66.01
C LEU A 181 -23.57 -10.87 -67.27
N LYS A 182 -23.81 -11.59 -68.37
CA LYS A 182 -24.30 -10.99 -69.63
C LYS A 182 -25.83 -10.86 -69.71
N MET A 183 -26.57 -11.42 -68.75
CA MET A 183 -28.04 -11.44 -68.76
C MET A 183 -28.68 -10.63 -67.60
N GLY A 184 -28.00 -9.58 -67.12
CA GLY A 184 -28.48 -8.75 -66.00
C GLY A 184 -28.12 -7.26 -66.09
N ARG A 185 -27.74 -6.76 -67.27
CA ARG A 185 -27.20 -5.40 -67.45
C ARG A 185 -28.16 -4.23 -67.18
N ASN A 186 -29.42 -4.49 -66.83
CA ASN A 186 -30.41 -3.44 -66.56
C ASN A 186 -30.83 -3.32 -65.09
N VAL A 187 -30.14 -3.98 -64.14
CA VAL A 187 -30.48 -3.89 -62.71
C VAL A 187 -29.33 -3.43 -61.81
N VAL A 188 -28.15 -3.14 -62.37
CA VAL A 188 -26.94 -2.81 -61.59
C VAL A 188 -26.59 -1.33 -61.75
N SER A 189 -27.44 -0.45 -61.21
CA SER A 189 -27.07 0.97 -60.99
C SER A 189 -27.73 1.60 -59.76
N LYS A 190 -28.42 0.82 -58.92
CA LYS A 190 -29.04 1.32 -57.67
C LYS A 190 -28.68 0.54 -56.40
N ALA A 191 -27.70 -0.36 -56.44
CA ALA A 191 -27.36 -1.24 -55.31
C ALA A 191 -25.86 -1.24 -54.93
N ALA A 192 -25.15 -0.13 -55.14
CA ALA A 192 -23.80 0.06 -54.60
C ALA A 192 -23.74 1.41 -53.89
N PRO A 193 -24.14 1.43 -52.60
CA PRO A 193 -23.15 1.58 -51.53
C PRO A 193 -23.40 0.72 -50.26
N LYS A 194 -24.13 -0.39 -50.32
CA LYS A 194 -24.47 -1.22 -49.13
C LYS A 194 -24.03 -2.70 -49.19
N ILE A 195 -22.89 -2.99 -49.82
CA ILE A 195 -22.32 -4.36 -49.81
C ILE A 195 -21.48 -4.63 -48.53
N GLY A 196 -21.29 -3.65 -47.65
CA GLY A 196 -20.60 -3.82 -46.36
C GLY A 196 -21.46 -4.37 -45.21
N SER A 197 -22.75 -4.00 -45.13
CA SER A 197 -23.55 -4.28 -43.93
C SER A 197 -23.85 -5.77 -43.71
N GLY A 198 -24.00 -6.56 -44.79
CA GLY A 198 -24.23 -8.00 -44.68
C GLY A 198 -22.99 -8.76 -44.20
N VAL A 199 -21.79 -8.29 -44.56
CA VAL A 199 -20.52 -8.85 -44.09
C VAL A 199 -20.31 -8.50 -42.63
N GLU A 200 -20.48 -7.23 -42.26
CA GLU A 200 -20.39 -6.79 -40.85
C GLU A 200 -21.37 -7.54 -39.94
N GLU A 201 -22.62 -7.71 -40.37
CA GLU A 201 -23.63 -8.47 -39.61
C GLU A 201 -23.28 -9.95 -39.50
N SER A 202 -22.74 -10.55 -40.57
CA SER A 202 -22.29 -11.95 -40.55
C SER A 202 -21.10 -12.15 -39.62
N VAL A 203 -20.16 -11.18 -39.58
CA VAL A 203 -19.01 -11.19 -38.66
C VAL A 203 -19.49 -11.03 -37.21
N LYS A 204 -20.44 -10.11 -36.95
CA LYS A 204 -21.03 -9.96 -35.62
C LYS A 204 -21.73 -11.24 -35.16
N SER A 205 -22.58 -11.84 -36.00
CA SER A 205 -23.26 -13.10 -35.69
C SER A 205 -22.26 -14.21 -35.39
N PHE A 206 -21.23 -14.36 -36.23
CA PHE A 206 -20.19 -15.37 -36.01
C PHE A 206 -19.46 -15.19 -34.68
N ILE A 207 -19.11 -13.94 -34.32
CA ILE A 207 -18.45 -13.64 -33.05
C ILE A 207 -19.36 -13.96 -31.87
N ILE A 208 -20.65 -13.57 -31.93
CA ILE A 208 -21.64 -13.88 -30.89
C ILE A 208 -21.82 -15.39 -30.74
N ASP A 209 -22.00 -16.11 -31.85
CA ASP A 209 -22.22 -17.56 -31.86
C ASP A 209 -20.98 -18.34 -31.38
N SER A 210 -19.79 -17.76 -31.54
CA SER A 210 -18.51 -18.37 -31.14
C SER A 210 -17.98 -17.86 -29.81
N LEU A 211 -18.64 -16.90 -29.16
CA LEU A 211 -18.09 -16.17 -28.02
C LEU A 211 -17.75 -17.10 -26.86
N ASP A 212 -18.66 -18.00 -26.50
CA ASP A 212 -18.42 -18.97 -25.42
C ASP A 212 -17.20 -19.86 -25.70
N PHE A 213 -17.05 -20.30 -26.95
CA PHE A 213 -15.89 -21.10 -27.37
C PHE A 213 -14.58 -20.29 -27.27
N ILE A 214 -14.60 -19.02 -27.71
CA ILE A 214 -13.43 -18.14 -27.64
C ILE A 214 -13.05 -17.85 -26.19
N LEU A 215 -14.04 -17.61 -25.32
CA LEU A 215 -13.81 -17.38 -23.89
C LEU A 215 -13.19 -18.61 -23.24
N ASP A 216 -13.71 -19.81 -23.51
CA ASP A 216 -13.16 -21.08 -23.02
C ASP A 216 -11.74 -21.36 -23.52
N GLU A 217 -11.45 -21.10 -24.80
CA GLU A 217 -10.08 -21.22 -25.32
C GLU A 217 -9.14 -20.15 -24.73
N SER A 218 -9.62 -18.93 -24.51
CA SER A 218 -8.83 -17.89 -23.83
C SER A 218 -8.49 -18.31 -22.39
N LYS A 219 -9.43 -18.96 -21.69
CA LYS A 219 -9.22 -19.52 -20.37
C LYS A 219 -8.15 -20.59 -20.38
N LYS A 220 -8.29 -21.60 -21.23
CA LYS A 220 -7.30 -22.69 -21.35
C LYS A 220 -5.92 -22.16 -21.72
N PHE A 221 -5.86 -21.16 -22.58
CA PHE A 221 -4.61 -20.50 -22.93
C PHE A 221 -3.97 -19.82 -21.71
N LEU A 222 -4.73 -19.02 -20.96
CA LEU A 222 -4.24 -18.33 -19.76
C LEU A 222 -3.87 -19.30 -18.62
N GLU A 223 -4.59 -20.41 -18.49
CA GLU A 223 -4.32 -21.42 -17.46
C GLU A 223 -3.14 -22.35 -17.82
N GLY A 224 -2.96 -22.67 -19.11
CA GLY A 224 -2.07 -23.74 -19.56
C GLY A 224 -0.90 -23.32 -20.45
N SER A 225 -0.98 -22.17 -21.13
CA SER A 225 0.05 -21.73 -22.08
C SER A 225 0.99 -20.66 -21.51
N VAL A 226 0.65 -20.15 -20.33
CA VAL A 226 1.43 -19.15 -19.61
C VAL A 226 2.05 -19.84 -18.39
N SER A 227 3.34 -20.20 -18.49
CA SER A 227 4.04 -20.86 -17.39
C SER A 227 4.29 -19.89 -16.24
N ASP A 228 4.47 -20.42 -15.02
CA ASP A 228 4.87 -19.61 -13.87
C ASP A 228 6.15 -18.81 -14.18
N GLU A 229 7.07 -19.40 -14.94
CA GLU A 229 8.31 -18.77 -15.40
C GLU A 229 8.05 -17.61 -16.36
N GLN A 230 7.15 -17.75 -17.33
CA GLN A 230 6.79 -16.67 -18.25
C GLN A 230 6.09 -15.50 -17.54
N LEU A 231 5.23 -15.79 -16.55
CA LEU A 231 4.60 -14.75 -15.74
C LEU A 231 5.62 -14.02 -14.89
N ARG A 232 6.56 -14.77 -14.31
CA ARG A 232 7.65 -14.21 -13.53
C ARG A 232 8.50 -13.28 -14.40
N ASP A 233 8.96 -13.76 -15.55
CA ASP A 233 9.77 -12.98 -16.48
C ASP A 233 9.03 -11.70 -16.92
N SER A 234 7.76 -11.83 -17.29
CA SER A 234 6.93 -10.68 -17.67
C SER A 234 6.78 -9.67 -16.52
N ALA A 235 6.58 -10.15 -15.29
CA ALA A 235 6.49 -9.28 -14.12
C ALA A 235 7.83 -8.58 -13.82
N MET A 236 8.95 -9.28 -14.00
CA MET A 236 10.29 -8.70 -13.83
C MET A 236 10.61 -7.68 -14.94
N GLU A 237 10.22 -7.92 -16.18
CA GLU A 237 10.32 -6.95 -17.27
C GLU A 237 9.50 -5.69 -16.98
N LEU A 238 8.26 -5.87 -16.48
CA LEU A 238 7.43 -4.75 -16.03
C LEU A 238 8.12 -3.98 -14.90
N TRP A 239 8.68 -4.67 -13.90
CA TRP A 239 9.43 -4.03 -12.81
C TRP A 239 10.59 -3.20 -13.34
N GLU A 240 11.43 -3.77 -14.20
CA GLU A 240 12.58 -3.07 -14.79
C GLU A 240 12.16 -1.81 -15.58
N ALA A 241 11.00 -1.85 -16.23
CA ALA A 241 10.44 -0.71 -16.94
C ALA A 241 9.94 0.42 -16.02
N ILE A 242 9.61 0.13 -14.75
CA ILE A 242 8.97 1.08 -13.83
C ILE A 242 9.81 1.45 -12.60
N GLU A 243 10.83 0.66 -12.25
CA GLU A 243 11.55 0.77 -10.97
C GLU A 243 12.24 2.13 -10.78
N ASN A 244 12.66 2.76 -11.87
CA ASN A 244 13.34 4.06 -11.88
C ASN A 244 12.39 5.23 -12.19
N LYS A 245 11.07 4.98 -12.21
CA LYS A 245 10.09 6.04 -12.40
C LYS A 245 9.78 6.74 -11.07
N PRO A 246 9.63 8.08 -11.08
CA PRO A 246 9.23 8.83 -9.90
C PRO A 246 7.76 8.59 -9.56
N MET A 247 7.39 8.69 -8.27
CA MET A 247 6.01 8.50 -7.82
C MET A 247 5.02 9.45 -8.48
N SER A 248 5.46 10.64 -8.92
CA SER A 248 4.64 11.58 -9.67
C SER A 248 4.04 11.01 -10.96
N GLU A 249 4.71 10.05 -11.62
CA GLU A 249 4.16 9.40 -12.82
C GLU A 249 2.99 8.46 -12.49
N PHE A 250 3.02 7.81 -11.33
CA PHE A 250 1.95 6.91 -10.88
C PHE A 250 0.75 7.70 -10.32
N GLN A 251 1.01 8.87 -9.74
CA GLN A 251 -0.04 9.77 -9.26
C GLN A 251 -0.92 10.32 -10.37
N GLN A 252 -0.38 10.65 -11.56
CA GLN A 252 -1.21 11.18 -12.66
C GLN A 252 -2.34 10.22 -13.08
N VAL A 253 -2.14 8.91 -12.91
CA VAL A 253 -3.16 7.89 -13.15
C VAL A 253 -4.16 7.88 -11.98
N MET A 254 -3.68 8.10 -10.77
CA MET A 254 -4.50 8.10 -9.54
C MET A 254 -5.31 9.39 -9.38
N ASP A 255 -4.80 10.57 -9.77
CA ASP A 255 -5.55 11.84 -9.75
C ASP A 255 -6.79 11.80 -10.66
N SER A 256 -6.85 10.86 -11.61
CA SER A 256 -8.06 10.60 -12.41
C SER A 256 -9.12 9.74 -11.69
N LEU A 257 -8.71 9.01 -10.65
CA LEU A 257 -9.54 8.27 -9.70
C LEU A 257 -9.48 8.99 -8.36
N ASP A 258 -10.38 9.96 -8.15
CA ASP A 258 -10.42 10.85 -7.00
C ASP A 258 -9.98 10.14 -5.70
N LEU A 259 -8.77 10.45 -5.22
CA LEU A 259 -8.15 9.78 -4.07
C LEU A 259 -9.01 9.89 -2.80
N SER A 260 -9.83 10.94 -2.77
CA SER A 260 -10.83 11.21 -1.74
C SER A 260 -12.01 10.24 -1.72
N GLU A 261 -12.30 9.54 -2.83
CA GLU A 261 -13.34 8.51 -2.91
C GLU A 261 -12.90 7.16 -2.30
N PHE A 262 -11.59 6.96 -2.07
CA PHE A 262 -11.04 5.69 -1.56
C PHE A 262 -10.83 5.63 -0.04
N ILE A 263 -10.94 6.76 0.68
CA ILE A 263 -10.66 6.87 2.13
C ILE A 263 -11.95 6.94 2.95
#